data_AF-A0AAD1TGE6-F1
#
_entry.id   AF-A0AAD1TGE6-F1
#
_cell.length_a   1.000
_cell.length_b   1.000
_cell.length_c   1.000
_cell.angle_alpha   90.00
_cell.angle_beta   90.00
_cell.angle_gamma   90.00
#
_symmetry.space_group_name_H-M   'P 1'
#
loop_
_entity.id
_entity.type
_entity.pdbx_description
1 polymer ?
#
loop_
_entity_poly.entity_id
_entity_poly.type
_entity_poly.pdbx_seq_one_letter_code
_entity_poly.pdbx_strand_id
1 'polypeptide(L)'
;MWMSIVPLKENTQASNPRAPAYREFWELISKSIYNTEGYGIGDDEYSCAYDGCRQLIWYNAKSKAHQHPCWKEGDTVGFLLDLHKKLMIFSLNGNQLPPEKQVFSSATSGFFAAASFMSYQQCEFNFGAKSFKYPPTSKFSTFNEYAVLAPEEKVILPRHRRLALLKQVSIRENCCTLCCDEVADTELKPCGHSDLCMECALQLETCPLCRQEIKTRVRQIAHIS
;
A
#
# COMPACT_ATOMS: atom_id res chain seq x y z
N MET A 1 7.21 -18.48 9.11
CA MET A 1 5.97 -18.51 8.29
C MET A 1 6.34 -18.73 6.84
N TRP A 2 5.47 -19.39 6.07
CA TRP A 2 5.61 -19.58 4.62
C TRP A 2 4.32 -19.18 3.89
N MET A 3 4.48 -18.64 2.68
CA MET A 3 3.42 -18.42 1.70
C MET A 3 3.94 -18.66 0.28
N SER A 4 3.05 -18.75 -0.70
CA SER A 4 3.42 -18.75 -2.12
C SER A 4 2.45 -17.96 -2.96
N ILE A 5 2.92 -17.37 -4.05
CA ILE A 5 2.11 -16.55 -4.97
C ILE A 5 2.37 -17.01 -6.41
N VAL A 6 1.31 -16.99 -7.22
CA VAL A 6 1.32 -17.48 -8.61
C VAL A 6 0.80 -16.36 -9.53
N PRO A 7 1.60 -15.79 -10.45
CA PRO A 7 1.10 -14.86 -11.46
C PRO A 7 0.12 -15.58 -12.41
N LEU A 8 -0.98 -14.90 -12.71
CA LEU A 8 -2.06 -15.39 -13.59
C LEU A 8 -2.00 -14.68 -14.95
N LYS A 9 -2.74 -15.21 -15.94
CA LYS A 9 -2.87 -14.54 -17.25
C LYS A 9 -3.55 -13.18 -17.13
N GLU A 10 -3.10 -12.23 -17.94
CA GLU A 10 -3.90 -11.06 -18.28
C GLU A 10 -5.23 -11.50 -18.90
N ASN A 11 -6.35 -11.09 -18.28
CA ASN A 11 -7.67 -11.47 -18.74
C ASN A 11 -8.02 -10.72 -20.04
N THR A 12 -7.83 -11.38 -21.17
CA THR A 12 -7.46 -10.76 -22.45
C THR A 12 -8.62 -10.13 -23.24
N GLN A 13 -9.69 -9.71 -22.56
CA GLN A 13 -10.85 -9.02 -23.14
C GLN A 13 -10.59 -7.55 -23.50
N ALA A 14 -9.40 -7.01 -23.20
CA ALA A 14 -8.95 -5.68 -23.57
C ALA A 14 -7.78 -5.74 -24.58
N SER A 15 -8.02 -6.32 -25.76
CA SER A 15 -6.99 -6.56 -26.79
C SER A 15 -6.51 -5.26 -27.48
N ASN A 16 -5.56 -4.55 -26.87
CA ASN A 16 -4.81 -3.46 -27.50
C ASN A 16 -3.46 -3.98 -28.03
N PRO A 17 -3.28 -4.20 -29.35
CA PRO A 17 -2.09 -4.83 -29.95
C PRO A 17 -0.84 -3.92 -30.01
N ARG A 18 -0.75 -2.90 -29.13
CA ARG A 18 0.39 -1.99 -29.01
C ARG A 18 0.93 -1.84 -27.57
N ALA A 19 0.40 -2.59 -26.60
CA ALA A 19 0.99 -2.65 -25.27
C ALA A 19 2.35 -3.39 -25.32
N PRO A 20 3.47 -2.79 -24.87
CA PRO A 20 4.74 -3.52 -24.78
C PRO A 20 4.65 -4.55 -23.66
N ALA A 21 4.79 -5.83 -24.01
CA ALA A 21 4.60 -6.93 -23.06
C ALA A 21 5.67 -6.95 -21.95
N TYR A 22 5.25 -7.35 -20.75
CA TYR A 22 6.07 -7.64 -19.56
C TYR A 22 6.96 -6.49 -19.06
N ARG A 23 6.40 -5.58 -18.24
CA ARG A 23 7.20 -4.77 -17.31
C ARG A 23 6.57 -4.67 -15.92
N GLU A 24 7.47 -4.69 -14.94
CA GLU A 24 7.33 -4.27 -13.53
C GLU A 24 6.37 -5.08 -12.65
N PHE A 25 6.92 -5.61 -11.54
CA PHE A 25 6.21 -6.41 -10.56
C PHE A 25 6.90 -6.34 -9.18
N TRP A 26 6.15 -6.47 -8.07
CA TRP A 26 6.72 -6.33 -6.71
C TRP A 26 6.02 -7.21 -5.65
N GLU A 27 6.77 -8.07 -4.95
CA GLU A 27 6.38 -8.95 -3.81
C GLU A 27 7.60 -9.10 -2.86
N LEU A 28 7.60 -9.11 -1.54
CA LEU A 28 6.53 -9.03 -0.56
C LEU A 28 7.16 -8.81 0.83
N ILE A 29 6.92 -7.63 1.40
CA ILE A 29 6.71 -7.36 2.84
C ILE A 29 6.50 -5.85 2.97
N SER A 30 5.61 -5.42 3.85
CA SER A 30 5.62 -4.05 4.40
C SER A 30 5.10 -4.03 5.84
N LYS A 31 5.44 -2.97 6.57
CA LYS A 31 4.85 -2.57 7.86
C LYS A 31 3.80 -1.45 7.72
N SER A 32 3.78 -0.74 6.59
CA SER A 32 2.88 0.39 6.34
C SER A 32 2.27 0.38 4.93
N ILE A 33 1.08 0.96 4.80
CA ILE A 33 0.34 1.09 3.54
C ILE A 33 0.03 2.58 3.26
N TYR A 34 1.02 3.45 3.47
CA TYR A 34 0.96 4.85 3.05
C TYR A 34 1.12 4.96 1.53
N ASN A 35 0.05 4.60 0.80
CA ASN A 35 -0.05 4.76 -0.64
C ASN A 35 -0.40 6.22 -0.99
N THR A 36 0.50 7.11 -0.61
CA THR A 36 0.54 8.53 -0.98
C THR A 36 1.62 8.72 -2.04
N GLU A 37 1.25 9.30 -3.18
CA GLU A 37 2.19 9.83 -4.20
C GLU A 37 3.19 8.83 -4.83
N GLY A 38 2.78 7.57 -5.00
CA GLY A 38 3.39 6.67 -6.00
C GLY A 38 4.56 5.79 -5.54
N TYR A 39 4.91 5.82 -4.26
CA TYR A 39 5.91 4.90 -3.67
C TYR A 39 5.46 3.43 -3.73
N GLY A 40 6.39 2.55 -4.07
CA GLY A 40 6.22 1.10 -4.18
C GLY A 40 6.72 0.31 -2.96
N ILE A 41 6.58 -1.02 -3.02
CA ILE A 41 7.12 -1.92 -1.99
C ILE A 41 8.63 -2.02 -2.20
N GLY A 42 9.42 -1.74 -1.16
CA GLY A 42 10.89 -1.66 -1.23
C GLY A 42 11.43 -0.25 -1.41
N ASP A 43 10.58 0.78 -1.46
CA ASP A 43 11.04 2.18 -1.49
C ASP A 43 11.32 2.77 -0.09
N ASP A 44 10.83 2.13 0.98
CA ASP A 44 11.10 2.52 2.38
C ASP A 44 12.00 1.51 3.12
N GLU A 45 12.35 1.82 4.37
CA GLU A 45 13.15 0.95 5.25
C GLU A 45 12.35 -0.20 5.93
N TYR A 46 11.02 -0.22 5.76
CA TYR A 46 10.11 -1.17 6.41
C TYR A 46 9.57 -2.25 5.45
N SER A 47 9.92 -2.17 4.17
CA SER A 47 9.43 -3.02 3.09
C SER A 47 10.56 -3.62 2.25
N CYS A 48 10.31 -4.78 1.64
CA CYS A 48 11.30 -5.48 0.81
C CYS A 48 10.58 -6.20 -0.33
N ALA A 49 11.04 -6.02 -1.57
CA ALA A 49 10.39 -6.61 -2.75
C ALA A 49 11.35 -7.31 -3.71
N TYR A 50 11.16 -8.62 -3.86
CA TYR A 50 11.42 -9.37 -5.07
C TYR A 50 10.57 -8.86 -6.25
N ASP A 51 11.26 -8.64 -7.37
CA ASP A 51 10.71 -8.19 -8.64
C ASP A 51 11.10 -9.21 -9.70
N GLY A 52 10.23 -10.20 -9.89
CA GLY A 52 10.44 -11.28 -10.87
C GLY A 52 10.46 -10.82 -12.32
N CYS A 53 10.08 -9.57 -12.64
CA CYS A 53 10.04 -9.06 -14.00
C CYS A 53 11.35 -8.37 -14.41
N ARG A 54 11.92 -7.52 -13.54
CA ARG A 54 13.23 -6.87 -13.78
C ARG A 54 14.39 -7.66 -13.17
N GLN A 55 14.10 -8.73 -12.41
CA GLN A 55 15.03 -9.64 -11.72
C GLN A 55 15.82 -8.95 -10.60
N LEU A 56 15.10 -8.23 -9.74
CA LEU A 56 15.66 -7.36 -8.70
C LEU A 56 15.13 -7.72 -7.30
N ILE A 57 15.92 -7.44 -6.26
CA ILE A 57 15.45 -7.24 -4.88
C ILE A 57 15.54 -5.74 -4.57
N TRP A 58 14.46 -5.16 -4.06
CA TRP A 58 14.31 -3.76 -3.71
C TRP A 58 14.17 -3.56 -2.19
N TYR A 59 14.85 -2.55 -1.66
CA TYR A 59 14.81 -2.13 -0.25
C TYR A 59 15.32 -0.69 -0.11
N ASN A 60 14.65 0.17 0.67
CA ASN A 60 15.05 1.55 0.94
C ASN A 60 15.46 2.32 -0.34
N ALA A 61 14.56 2.31 -1.33
CA ALA A 61 14.67 2.91 -2.66
C ALA A 61 15.91 2.46 -3.48
N LYS A 62 16.45 1.27 -3.19
CA LYS A 62 17.63 0.71 -3.85
C LYS A 62 17.36 -0.72 -4.32
N SER A 63 17.78 -1.01 -5.55
CA SER A 63 17.69 -2.33 -6.18
C SER A 63 19.03 -3.06 -6.21
N LYS A 64 19.02 -4.39 -6.07
CA LYS A 64 20.13 -5.28 -6.45
C LYS A 64 19.62 -6.40 -7.38
N ALA A 65 20.44 -6.86 -8.32
CA ALA A 65 20.08 -7.98 -9.19
C ALA A 65 20.09 -9.33 -8.46
N HIS A 66 19.21 -10.24 -8.88
CA HIS A 66 19.13 -11.62 -8.37
C HIS A 66 19.26 -12.67 -9.47
N GLN A 67 19.53 -13.92 -9.09
CA GLN A 67 19.91 -15.00 -10.02
C GLN A 67 18.73 -15.78 -10.60
N HIS A 68 17.49 -15.56 -10.15
CA HIS A 68 16.32 -16.14 -10.83
C HIS A 68 16.11 -15.50 -12.22
N PRO A 69 15.65 -16.28 -13.21
CA PRO A 69 15.22 -15.74 -14.50
C PRO A 69 13.99 -14.84 -14.35
N CYS A 70 13.70 -14.07 -15.41
CA CYS A 70 12.43 -13.37 -15.53
C CYS A 70 11.27 -14.38 -15.44
N TRP A 71 10.36 -14.12 -14.51
CA TRP A 71 9.25 -14.99 -14.17
C TRP A 71 8.13 -14.95 -15.22
N LYS A 72 7.22 -15.92 -15.16
CA LYS A 72 6.05 -16.01 -16.06
C LYS A 72 4.83 -16.59 -15.36
N GLU A 73 3.69 -16.47 -16.02
CA GLU A 73 2.43 -17.15 -15.68
C GLU A 73 2.66 -18.62 -15.25
N GLY A 74 2.05 -19.02 -14.13
CA GLY A 74 2.09 -20.40 -13.64
C GLY A 74 3.41 -20.84 -12.97
N ASP A 75 4.44 -19.98 -12.98
CA ASP A 75 5.52 -20.07 -12.01
C ASP A 75 4.98 -19.86 -10.58
N THR A 76 5.81 -20.10 -9.58
CA THR A 76 5.40 -19.93 -8.18
C THR A 76 6.53 -19.28 -7.41
N VAL A 77 6.29 -18.05 -6.95
CA VAL A 77 7.15 -17.39 -5.96
C VAL A 77 6.81 -17.98 -4.60
N GLY A 78 7.81 -18.42 -3.85
CA GLY A 78 7.66 -18.91 -2.49
C GLY A 78 8.44 -18.03 -1.52
N PHE A 79 7.83 -17.65 -0.40
CA PHE A 79 8.40 -16.69 0.54
C PHE A 79 8.43 -17.23 1.98
N LEU A 80 9.64 -17.32 2.55
CA LEU A 80 9.89 -17.69 3.93
C LEU A 80 10.21 -16.45 4.77
N LEU A 81 9.49 -16.28 5.88
CA LEU A 81 9.78 -15.29 6.91
C LEU A 81 10.16 -16.01 8.22
N ASP A 82 11.40 -15.82 8.69
CA ASP A 82 11.92 -16.34 9.96
C ASP A 82 12.26 -15.17 10.89
N LEU A 83 11.34 -14.87 11.82
CA LEU A 83 11.46 -13.78 12.78
C LEU A 83 12.51 -14.06 13.87
N HIS A 84 12.80 -15.33 14.17
CA HIS A 84 13.79 -15.71 15.18
C HIS A 84 15.21 -15.54 14.64
N LYS A 85 15.46 -15.96 13.40
CA LYS A 85 16.75 -15.79 12.72
C LYS A 85 16.90 -14.42 12.03
N LYS A 86 15.85 -13.59 12.04
CA LYS A 86 15.77 -12.28 11.37
C LYS A 86 16.22 -12.37 9.91
N LEU A 87 15.54 -13.23 9.15
CA LEU A 87 15.79 -13.41 7.72
C LEU A 87 14.51 -13.67 6.91
N MET A 88 14.59 -13.30 5.64
CA MET A 88 13.62 -13.61 4.59
C MET A 88 14.31 -14.46 3.52
N ILE A 89 13.59 -15.39 2.89
CA ILE A 89 14.09 -16.14 1.73
C ILE A 89 13.01 -16.13 0.64
N PHE A 90 13.37 -15.57 -0.52
CA PHE A 90 12.57 -15.66 -1.74
C PHE A 90 12.97 -16.91 -2.54
N SER A 91 12.02 -17.48 -3.27
CA SER A 91 12.24 -18.64 -4.12
C SER A 91 11.36 -18.60 -5.37
N LEU A 92 11.81 -19.20 -6.47
CA LEU A 92 11.05 -19.33 -7.72
C LEU A 92 11.03 -20.80 -8.14
N ASN A 93 9.83 -21.38 -8.21
CA ASN A 93 9.62 -22.81 -8.48
C ASN A 93 10.44 -23.73 -7.56
N GLY A 94 10.61 -23.35 -6.29
CA GLY A 94 11.36 -24.08 -5.27
C GLY A 94 12.87 -23.77 -5.20
N ASN A 95 13.45 -23.15 -6.22
CA ASN A 95 14.84 -22.67 -6.20
C ASN A 95 14.93 -21.45 -5.27
N GLN A 96 15.88 -21.40 -4.33
CA GLN A 96 15.97 -20.35 -3.30
C GLN A 96 17.09 -19.35 -3.61
N LEU A 97 16.84 -18.06 -3.35
CA LEU A 97 17.87 -17.02 -3.30
C LEU A 97 18.61 -17.02 -1.96
N PRO A 98 19.78 -16.35 -1.86
CA PRO A 98 20.41 -16.04 -0.59
C PRO A 98 19.47 -15.30 0.39
N PRO A 99 19.59 -15.47 1.72
CA PRO A 99 18.68 -14.84 2.67
C PRO A 99 18.85 -13.31 2.76
N GLU A 100 17.74 -12.59 2.65
CA GLU A 100 17.65 -11.15 2.85
C GLU A 100 17.47 -10.83 4.35
N LYS A 101 18.11 -9.75 4.84
CA LYS A 101 18.10 -9.39 6.27
C LYS A 101 17.92 -7.90 6.57
N GLN A 102 18.04 -7.05 5.57
CA GLN A 102 18.11 -5.59 5.69
C GLN A 102 16.89 -4.97 6.38
N VAL A 103 15.67 -5.44 6.09
CA VAL A 103 14.44 -4.93 6.74
C VAL A 103 14.45 -5.11 8.27
N PHE A 104 15.27 -6.02 8.80
CA PHE A 104 15.38 -6.26 10.24
C PHE A 104 16.27 -5.25 10.99
N SER A 105 16.81 -4.22 10.31
CA SER A 105 17.30 -3.02 11.01
C SER A 105 16.16 -2.19 11.58
N SER A 106 15.04 -2.09 10.86
CA SER A 106 13.98 -1.11 11.11
C SER A 106 12.62 -1.75 11.47
N ALA A 107 12.40 -3.02 11.13
CA ALA A 107 11.22 -3.79 11.51
C ALA A 107 11.57 -5.14 12.18
N THR A 108 10.95 -5.44 13.32
CA THR A 108 11.13 -6.72 14.04
C THR A 108 9.85 -7.54 14.18
N SER A 109 8.70 -6.91 13.92
CA SER A 109 7.34 -7.47 14.02
C SER A 109 6.36 -6.59 13.23
N GLY A 110 5.10 -7.01 13.10
CA GLY A 110 4.09 -6.28 12.33
C GLY A 110 4.29 -6.34 10.81
N PHE A 111 4.66 -7.52 10.30
CA PHE A 111 4.92 -7.75 8.88
C PHE A 111 3.68 -8.23 8.14
N PHE A 112 3.29 -7.52 7.09
CA PHE A 112 2.13 -7.85 6.26
C PHE A 112 2.53 -8.45 4.91
N ALA A 113 1.68 -9.34 4.41
CA ALA A 113 1.71 -9.77 3.02
C ALA A 113 1.21 -8.63 2.11
N ALA A 114 2.02 -8.27 1.10
CA ALA A 114 1.72 -7.20 0.16
C ALA A 114 2.34 -7.52 -1.21
N ALA A 115 1.64 -7.15 -2.29
CA ALA A 115 2.17 -7.09 -3.65
C ALA A 115 1.72 -5.79 -4.31
N SER A 116 2.51 -5.29 -5.27
CA SER A 116 2.16 -4.13 -6.08
C SER A 116 2.09 -4.52 -7.55
N PHE A 117 1.06 -4.05 -8.24
CA PHE A 117 0.68 -4.45 -9.58
C PHE A 117 0.60 -3.23 -10.49
N MET A 118 1.09 -3.36 -11.72
CA MET A 118 0.63 -2.49 -12.81
C MET A 118 -0.81 -2.83 -13.19
N SER A 119 -1.47 -1.94 -13.94
CA SER A 119 -2.80 -2.18 -14.50
C SER A 119 -2.89 -3.53 -15.22
N TYR A 120 -4.01 -4.23 -15.04
CA TYR A 120 -4.37 -5.51 -15.68
C TYR A 120 -3.57 -6.77 -15.24
N GLN A 121 -2.52 -6.64 -14.43
CA GLN A 121 -1.85 -7.78 -13.80
C GLN A 121 -2.71 -8.45 -12.71
N GLN A 122 -2.54 -9.76 -12.49
CA GLN A 122 -3.25 -10.55 -11.47
C GLN A 122 -2.36 -11.68 -10.92
N CYS A 123 -2.56 -12.08 -9.66
CA CYS A 123 -1.94 -13.27 -9.08
C CYS A 123 -2.87 -13.99 -8.10
N GLU A 124 -2.61 -15.26 -7.80
CA GLU A 124 -3.22 -16.00 -6.69
C GLU A 124 -2.25 -16.08 -5.50
N PHE A 125 -2.64 -15.50 -4.36
CA PHE A 125 -1.95 -15.70 -3.07
C PHE A 125 -2.41 -17.00 -2.40
N ASN A 126 -1.47 -17.81 -1.93
CA ASN A 126 -1.71 -18.91 -1.01
C ASN A 126 -0.98 -18.67 0.32
N PHE A 127 -1.74 -18.32 1.35
CA PHE A 127 -1.26 -18.15 2.73
C PHE A 127 -1.31 -19.44 3.58
N GLY A 128 -1.67 -20.58 2.98
CA GLY A 128 -1.92 -21.85 3.68
C GLY A 128 -3.35 -22.40 3.49
N ALA A 129 -4.17 -21.77 2.64
CA ALA A 129 -5.51 -22.24 2.32
C ALA A 129 -5.53 -23.45 1.35
N LYS A 130 -4.42 -23.68 0.64
CA LYS A 130 -4.18 -24.83 -0.24
C LYS A 130 -2.80 -25.43 0.06
N SER A 131 -2.57 -26.69 -0.29
CA SER A 131 -1.23 -27.29 -0.25
C SER A 131 -0.25 -26.54 -1.17
N PHE A 132 0.99 -26.33 -0.73
CA PHE A 132 2.01 -25.61 -1.51
C PHE A 132 2.59 -26.50 -2.60
N LYS A 133 2.68 -25.97 -3.83
CA LYS A 133 3.31 -26.62 -4.99
C LYS A 133 4.83 -26.83 -4.78
N TYR A 134 5.47 -25.90 -4.08
CA TYR A 134 6.88 -25.96 -3.69
C TYR A 134 7.02 -25.54 -2.22
N PRO A 135 6.89 -26.46 -1.25
CA PRO A 135 7.10 -26.16 0.17
C PRO A 135 8.60 -26.07 0.52
N PRO A 136 8.99 -25.40 1.61
CA PRO A 136 10.34 -25.44 2.16
C PRO A 136 10.76 -26.85 2.60
N THR A 137 12.05 -27.17 2.43
CA THR A 137 12.67 -28.39 2.96
C THR A 137 12.77 -28.39 4.50
N SER A 138 12.75 -27.21 5.12
CA SER A 138 12.72 -27.04 6.58
C SER A 138 11.29 -27.11 7.11
N LYS A 139 11.11 -27.53 8.37
CA LYS A 139 9.82 -27.36 9.07
C LYS A 139 9.38 -25.90 9.00
N PHE A 140 8.14 -25.67 8.61
CA PHE A 140 7.52 -24.36 8.50
C PHE A 140 6.09 -24.39 9.06
N SER A 141 5.58 -23.20 9.36
CA SER A 141 4.17 -22.94 9.62
C SER A 141 3.64 -22.00 8.55
N THR A 142 2.36 -22.12 8.20
CA THR A 142 1.76 -21.27 7.17
C THR A 142 1.56 -19.83 7.65
N PHE A 143 1.27 -18.91 6.74
CA PHE A 143 0.95 -17.53 7.12
C PHE A 143 -0.40 -17.46 7.84
N ASN A 144 -1.40 -18.23 7.41
CA ASN A 144 -2.72 -18.34 8.07
C ASN A 144 -2.68 -18.88 9.52
N GLU A 145 -1.63 -19.62 9.91
CA GLU A 145 -1.46 -20.10 11.29
C GLU A 145 -0.97 -19.01 12.27
N TYR A 146 -0.37 -17.93 11.76
CA TYR A 146 0.33 -16.92 12.57
C TYR A 146 -0.15 -15.48 12.32
N ALA A 147 -0.68 -15.19 11.14
CA ALA A 147 -1.19 -13.87 10.78
C ALA A 147 -2.64 -13.71 11.29
N VAL A 148 -2.82 -12.82 12.25
CA VAL A 148 -4.14 -12.40 12.72
C VAL A 148 -4.54 -11.15 11.95
N LEU A 149 -5.76 -11.16 11.41
CA LEU A 149 -6.47 -9.98 10.91
C LEU A 149 -7.83 -9.93 11.59
N ALA A 150 -8.23 -8.76 12.06
CA ALA A 150 -9.57 -8.51 12.58
C ALA A 150 -10.64 -8.71 11.49
N PRO A 151 -11.92 -8.97 11.84
CA PRO A 151 -13.01 -9.14 10.88
C PRO A 151 -13.10 -7.99 9.86
N GLU A 152 -12.91 -6.76 10.31
CA GLU A 152 -12.92 -5.52 9.54
C GLU A 152 -11.75 -5.41 8.55
N GLU A 153 -10.54 -5.88 8.92
CA GLU A 153 -9.36 -5.86 8.06
C GLU A 153 -9.46 -6.85 6.88
N LYS A 154 -10.31 -7.88 7.02
CA LYS A 154 -10.59 -8.87 5.96
C LYS A 154 -11.53 -8.32 4.87
N VAL A 155 -12.10 -7.13 5.04
CA VAL A 155 -13.13 -6.57 4.15
C VAL A 155 -12.49 -5.86 2.94
N ILE A 156 -12.14 -6.64 1.91
CA ILE A 156 -11.59 -6.11 0.65
C ILE A 156 -12.69 -5.41 -0.16
N LEU A 157 -12.84 -4.10 0.07
CA LEU A 157 -13.77 -3.25 -0.68
C LEU A 157 -13.15 -2.76 -2.00
N PRO A 158 -13.85 -2.87 -3.15
CA PRO A 158 -13.43 -2.24 -4.40
C PRO A 158 -13.15 -0.75 -4.22
N ARG A 159 -12.16 -0.19 -4.92
CA ARG A 159 -11.69 1.21 -4.72
C ARG A 159 -12.84 2.23 -4.68
N HIS A 160 -13.86 2.10 -5.53
CA HIS A 160 -15.02 2.99 -5.51
C HIS A 160 -15.86 2.87 -4.22
N ARG A 161 -16.09 1.66 -3.70
CA ARG A 161 -16.80 1.45 -2.42
C ARG A 161 -15.95 1.88 -1.23
N ARG A 162 -14.65 1.58 -1.24
CA ARG A 162 -13.73 2.02 -0.18
C ARG A 162 -13.63 3.56 -0.14
N LEU A 163 -13.58 4.23 -1.30
CA LEU A 163 -13.63 5.69 -1.36
C LEU A 163 -15.00 6.26 -0.97
N ALA A 164 -16.11 5.60 -1.29
CA ALA A 164 -17.44 6.02 -0.84
C ALA A 164 -17.58 5.90 0.69
N LEU A 165 -17.09 4.80 1.28
CA LEU A 165 -17.09 4.60 2.73
C LEU A 165 -16.12 5.56 3.44
N LEU A 166 -14.92 5.80 2.90
CA LEU A 166 -14.02 6.84 3.43
C LEU A 166 -14.68 8.23 3.38
N LYS A 167 -15.38 8.58 2.28
CA LYS A 167 -16.20 9.81 2.20
C LYS A 167 -17.38 9.85 3.19
N GLN A 168 -17.84 8.71 3.69
CA GLN A 168 -18.87 8.61 4.75
C GLN A 168 -18.27 8.57 6.16
N VAL A 169 -16.95 8.36 6.30
CA VAL A 169 -16.24 8.19 7.57
C VAL A 169 -15.38 9.41 7.94
N SER A 170 -14.87 10.16 6.96
CA SER A 170 -13.98 11.31 7.19
C SER A 170 -14.43 12.58 6.46
N ILE A 171 -15.40 13.25 7.08
CA ILE A 171 -15.36 14.68 7.46
C ILE A 171 -16.31 14.75 8.67
N ARG A 172 -15.88 15.32 9.81
CA ARG A 172 -16.84 15.71 10.85
C ARG A 172 -17.65 16.87 10.26
N GLU A 173 -18.98 16.84 10.38
CA GLU A 173 -19.77 17.98 9.94
C GLU A 173 -19.25 19.26 10.62
N ASN A 174 -18.86 20.25 9.81
CA ASN A 174 -18.15 21.47 10.21
C ASN A 174 -16.65 21.32 10.61
N CYS A 175 -15.85 20.39 10.08
CA CYS A 175 -14.38 20.48 10.19
C CYS A 175 -13.72 21.28 9.04
N CYS A 176 -12.59 21.94 9.35
CA CYS A 176 -11.80 22.76 8.44
C CYS A 176 -11.29 21.97 7.24
N THR A 177 -11.54 22.46 6.03
CA THR A 177 -11.18 21.81 4.76
C THR A 177 -9.68 21.82 4.41
N LEU A 178 -8.83 22.45 5.23
CA LEU A 178 -7.38 22.46 5.04
C LEU A 178 -6.60 21.61 6.05
N CYS A 179 -6.93 21.62 7.35
CA CYS A 179 -6.28 20.76 8.34
C CYS A 179 -7.04 19.46 8.62
N CYS A 180 -8.33 19.38 8.29
CA CYS A 180 -9.23 18.25 8.60
C CYS A 180 -9.36 17.89 10.10
N ASP A 181 -8.89 18.75 11.00
CA ASP A 181 -8.74 18.49 12.43
C ASP A 181 -9.66 19.42 13.26
N GLU A 182 -9.41 20.72 13.16
CA GLU A 182 -10.17 21.79 13.83
C GLU A 182 -11.51 22.12 13.16
N VAL A 183 -12.39 22.81 13.88
CA VAL A 183 -13.72 23.23 13.40
C VAL A 183 -13.60 24.34 12.34
N ALA A 184 -14.43 24.25 11.29
CA ALA A 184 -14.64 25.29 10.29
C ALA A 184 -15.41 26.46 10.91
N ASP A 185 -14.66 27.37 11.55
CA ASP A 185 -15.19 28.40 12.44
C ASP A 185 -15.04 29.83 11.90
N THR A 186 -14.50 30.03 10.69
CA THR A 186 -14.05 31.35 10.23
C THR A 186 -14.56 31.73 8.85
N GLU A 187 -15.39 32.76 8.80
CA GLU A 187 -15.90 33.36 7.57
C GLU A 187 -14.88 34.34 6.95
N LEU A 188 -14.64 34.18 5.65
CA LEU A 188 -13.77 35.04 4.84
C LEU A 188 -14.59 36.15 4.17
N LYS A 189 -14.29 37.42 4.46
CA LYS A 189 -14.92 38.57 3.78
C LYS A 189 -14.01 39.12 2.68
N PRO A 190 -14.55 39.54 1.53
CA PRO A 190 -15.98 39.73 1.24
C PRO A 190 -16.71 38.49 0.68
N CYS A 191 -16.03 37.36 0.45
CA CYS A 191 -16.59 36.24 -0.32
C CYS A 191 -17.60 35.34 0.41
N GLY A 192 -17.71 35.42 1.74
CA GLY A 192 -18.72 34.73 2.56
C GLY A 192 -18.48 33.23 2.80
N HIS A 193 -17.36 32.67 2.33
CA HIS A 193 -17.05 31.25 2.55
C HIS A 193 -16.51 31.02 3.97
N SER A 194 -16.88 29.91 4.62
CA SER A 194 -16.59 29.65 6.04
C SER A 194 -15.96 28.28 6.33
N ASP A 195 -15.55 27.53 5.31
CA ASP A 195 -15.09 26.14 5.37
C ASP A 195 -13.69 25.94 6.02
N LEU A 196 -13.21 26.89 6.82
CA LEU A 196 -11.86 26.95 7.40
C LEU A 196 -11.90 27.27 8.90
N CYS A 197 -10.95 26.72 9.66
CA CYS A 197 -10.63 27.23 11.00
C CYS A 197 -9.81 28.53 10.90
N MET A 198 -9.86 29.36 11.95
CA MET A 198 -9.13 30.63 12.02
C MET A 198 -7.64 30.48 11.74
N GLU A 199 -7.01 29.42 12.26
CA GLU A 199 -5.56 29.20 12.12
C GLU A 199 -5.15 28.98 10.67
N CYS A 200 -5.90 28.14 9.93
CA CYS A 200 -5.70 27.98 8.49
C CYS A 200 -6.09 29.24 7.71
N ALA A 201 -7.17 29.92 8.08
CA ALA A 201 -7.61 31.16 7.43
C ALA A 201 -6.59 32.30 7.54
N LEU A 202 -5.80 32.35 8.62
CA LEU A 202 -4.73 33.32 8.81
C LEU A 202 -3.50 33.09 7.92
N GLN A 203 -3.27 31.87 7.41
CA GLN A 203 -2.15 31.56 6.50
C GLN A 203 -2.42 31.89 5.03
N LEU A 204 -3.57 32.50 4.72
CA LEU A 204 -4.06 32.68 3.34
C LEU A 204 -4.33 34.15 3.02
N GLU A 205 -3.81 34.63 1.91
CA GLU A 205 -4.11 35.97 1.37
C GLU A 205 -5.35 35.97 0.45
N THR A 206 -5.64 34.83 -0.19
CA THR A 206 -6.79 34.63 -1.09
C THR A 206 -7.60 33.40 -0.68
N CYS A 207 -8.92 33.45 -0.89
CA CYS A 207 -9.84 32.37 -0.55
C CYS A 207 -9.58 31.15 -1.46
N PRO A 208 -9.35 29.93 -0.91
CA PRO A 208 -9.01 28.76 -1.72
C PRO A 208 -10.16 28.29 -2.63
N LEU A 209 -11.40 28.65 -2.28
CA LEU A 209 -12.62 28.21 -2.95
C LEU A 209 -12.99 29.10 -4.14
N CYS A 210 -12.86 30.43 -4.01
CA CYS A 210 -13.24 31.40 -5.05
C CYS A 210 -12.10 32.31 -5.54
N ARG A 211 -10.89 32.16 -5.02
CA ARG A 211 -9.67 32.94 -5.35
C ARG A 211 -9.74 34.44 -5.07
N GLN A 212 -10.79 34.92 -4.39
CA GLN A 212 -10.93 36.32 -4.01
C GLN A 212 -10.01 36.70 -2.83
N GLU A 213 -9.44 37.91 -2.89
CA GLU A 213 -8.65 38.54 -1.81
C GLU A 213 -9.40 38.56 -0.47
N ILE A 214 -8.77 38.08 0.60
CA ILE A 214 -9.36 38.00 1.95
C ILE A 214 -9.06 39.27 2.73
N LYS A 215 -10.06 40.17 2.82
CA LYS A 215 -9.92 41.47 3.50
C LYS A 215 -10.08 41.37 5.00
N THR A 216 -11.04 40.59 5.49
CA THR A 216 -11.18 40.27 6.91
C THR A 216 -11.59 38.81 7.12
N ARG A 217 -11.27 38.28 8.31
CA ARG A 217 -11.55 36.91 8.76
C ARG A 217 -12.37 37.04 10.04
N VAL A 218 -13.54 36.42 10.09
CA VAL A 218 -14.50 36.58 11.19
C VAL A 218 -14.78 35.20 11.79
N ARG A 219 -14.31 34.97 13.02
CA ARG A 219 -14.64 33.76 13.78
C ARG A 219 -16.13 33.78 14.13
N GLN A 220 -16.90 32.86 13.56
CA GLN A 220 -18.31 32.68 13.87
C GLN A 220 -18.44 31.81 15.11
N ILE A 221 -18.87 32.44 16.22
CA ILE A 221 -19.19 31.74 17.46
C ILE A 221 -20.59 31.15 17.29
N ALA A 222 -20.69 29.83 17.18
CA ALA A 222 -21.97 29.13 17.14
C ALA A 222 -22.71 29.31 18.48
N HIS A 223 -23.80 30.08 18.47
CA HIS A 223 -24.74 30.12 19.57
C HIS A 223 -25.48 28.78 19.66
N ILE A 224 -25.02 27.90 20.55
CA ILE A 224 -25.78 26.71 20.96
C ILE A 224 -27.13 27.20 21.49
N SER A 225 -28.20 26.77 20.83
CA SER A 225 -29.59 27.19 21.03
C SER A 225 -30.49 25.96 21.14
#